data_AF-A0AAV2QZ41-F1
#
_entry.id   AF-A0AAV2QZ41-F1
#
_cell.length_a   1.000
_cell.length_b   1.000
_cell.length_c   1.000
_cell.angle_alpha   90.00
_cell.angle_beta   90.00
_cell.angle_gamma   90.00
#
_symmetry.space_group_name_H-M   'P 1'
#
loop_
_entity.id
_entity.type
_entity.pdbx_description
1 polymer ?
#
loop_
_entity_poly.entity_id
_entity_poly.type
_entity_poly.pdbx_seq_one_letter_code
_entity_poly.pdbx_strand_id
1 'polypeptide(L)'
;MRHSRATETHSFYGMELCWTLKNGMELCWTLKNGMELCWTLKNGMELCWTLKNGMELCWTLKNGMELSWTLLNGMELCWTLKNGMELCWTLKNGMELCWTLKNGKELCWTLKNGMELCWTLNNGMELCWTLKNGMELCWTLKNGMELCWTLKYGMELCWTLKNGMELCWTLKNRMELCWTPKNGMELCWTLKNGMELCWTLKNGMELCWTLKNGMELCWTLKNGMELCW
;
A
#
# COMPACT_ATOMS: atom_id res chain seq x y z
N MET A 1 -5.70 12.32 34.23
CA MET A 1 -6.30 11.76 33.01
C MET A 1 -7.36 12.75 32.54
N ARG A 2 -7.05 13.57 31.53
CA ARG A 2 -8.06 14.39 30.84
C ARG A 2 -8.30 13.71 29.50
N HIS A 3 -9.50 13.20 29.30
CA HIS A 3 -9.97 12.75 27.99
C HIS A 3 -10.12 14.01 27.13
N SER A 4 -9.20 14.25 26.20
CA SER A 4 -9.37 15.28 25.18
C SER A 4 -10.22 14.69 24.06
N ARG A 5 -11.54 14.76 24.21
CA ARG A 5 -12.44 14.65 23.06
C ARG A 5 -12.36 15.98 22.31
N ALA A 6 -11.50 16.05 21.29
CA ALA A 6 -11.40 17.21 20.42
C ALA A 6 -12.12 16.88 19.11
N THR A 7 -13.43 17.12 19.06
CA THR A 7 -14.16 17.24 17.78
C THR A 7 -13.94 18.66 17.26
N GLU A 8 -12.77 18.91 16.68
CA GLU A 8 -12.44 20.20 16.09
C GLU A 8 -12.63 20.13 14.57
N THR A 9 -13.83 20.48 14.09
CA THR A 9 -14.09 20.71 12.66
C THR A 9 -13.54 22.08 12.28
N HIS A 10 -12.26 22.16 11.93
CA HIS A 10 -11.69 23.40 11.43
C HIS A 10 -11.69 23.46 9.91
N SER A 11 -12.47 24.36 9.33
CA SER A 11 -12.34 24.73 7.91
C SER A 11 -11.18 25.70 7.73
N PHE A 12 -9.96 25.19 7.73
CA PHE A 12 -8.77 26.00 7.43
C PHE A 12 -8.52 26.06 5.92
N TYR A 13 -8.28 27.26 5.41
CA TYR A 13 -7.58 27.50 4.15
C TYR A 13 -6.09 27.66 4.53
N GLY A 14 -5.39 26.55 4.79
CA GLY A 14 -4.01 26.57 5.30
C GLY A 14 -2.98 26.64 4.17
N MET A 15 -2.08 27.63 4.21
CA MET A 15 -0.85 27.64 3.38
C MET A 15 0.20 26.67 3.93
N GLU A 16 0.32 26.54 5.26
CA GLU A 16 1.20 25.54 5.90
C GLU A 16 0.66 25.22 7.32
N LEU A 17 0.57 23.93 7.69
CA LEU A 17 0.15 23.50 9.04
C LEU A 17 0.97 22.31 9.53
N CYS A 18 1.60 22.47 10.70
CA CYS A 18 2.34 21.41 11.37
C CYS A 18 1.74 21.09 12.74
N TRP A 19 1.39 19.82 13.01
CA TRP A 19 0.91 19.41 14.34
C TRP A 19 1.75 18.27 14.90
N THR A 20 2.07 18.39 16.18
CA THR A 20 2.72 17.32 16.94
C THR A 20 1.90 17.00 18.18
N LEU A 21 1.50 15.74 18.31
CA LEU A 21 0.73 15.27 19.45
C LEU A 21 1.36 14.00 20.02
N LYS A 22 1.33 13.86 21.35
CA LYS A 22 1.86 12.67 22.02
C LYS A 22 0.83 11.53 22.00
N ASN A 23 -0.42 11.80 22.36
CA ASN A 23 -1.48 10.81 22.42
C ASN A 23 -2.77 11.41 21.87
N GLY A 24 -3.48 10.67 21.02
CA GLY A 24 -4.81 11.00 20.52
C GLY A 24 -5.76 9.82 20.75
N MET A 25 -6.92 10.08 21.32
CA MET A 25 -7.97 9.11 21.59
C MET A 25 -9.22 9.73 20.95
N GLU A 26 -9.66 9.22 19.80
CA GLU A 26 -10.73 9.78 18.95
C GLU A 26 -10.40 11.15 18.32
N LEU A 27 -9.61 11.17 17.24
CA LEU A 27 -9.37 12.39 16.46
C LEU A 27 -9.96 12.27 15.07
N CYS A 28 -10.81 13.22 14.71
CA CYS A 28 -11.47 13.28 13.41
C CYS A 28 -11.22 14.64 12.76
N TRP A 29 -10.68 14.64 11.55
CA TRP A 29 -10.37 15.86 10.83
C TRP A 29 -10.88 15.81 9.40
N THR A 30 -11.48 16.92 8.97
CA THR A 30 -11.97 17.10 7.61
C THR A 30 -11.46 18.42 7.06
N LEU A 31 -10.59 18.36 6.06
CA LEU A 31 -10.09 19.54 5.34
C LEU A 31 -10.53 19.50 3.88
N LYS A 32 -10.78 20.68 3.31
CA LYS A 32 -11.06 20.81 1.89
C LYS A 32 -9.77 20.89 1.08
N ASN A 33 -8.84 21.74 1.50
CA ASN A 33 -7.56 21.94 0.84
C ASN A 33 -6.46 22.03 1.91
N GLY A 34 -5.29 21.47 1.62
CA GLY A 34 -4.05 21.70 2.35
C GLY A 34 -2.91 21.81 1.36
N MET A 35 -2.09 22.85 1.50
CA MET A 35 -0.92 23.03 0.65
C MET A 35 0.25 22.25 1.25
N GLU A 36 0.70 22.63 2.45
CA GLU A 36 1.76 21.91 3.17
C GLU A 36 1.25 21.44 4.54
N LEU A 37 1.01 20.15 4.74
CA LEU A 37 0.52 19.59 6.01
C LEU A 37 1.50 18.57 6.56
N CYS A 38 1.99 18.80 7.78
CA CYS A 38 2.85 17.86 8.49
C CYS A 38 2.24 17.42 9.82
N TRP A 39 2.16 16.11 10.02
CA TRP A 39 1.57 15.54 11.23
C TRP A 39 2.45 14.48 11.87
N THR A 40 2.79 14.71 13.13
CA THR A 40 3.53 13.76 13.97
C THR A 40 2.70 13.36 15.17
N LEU A 41 2.38 12.07 15.28
CA LEU A 41 1.65 11.52 16.41
C LEU A 41 2.38 10.31 16.98
N LYS A 42 2.57 10.26 18.31
CA LYS A 42 3.22 9.11 18.94
C LYS A 42 2.25 7.94 19.13
N ASN A 43 1.05 8.18 19.65
CA ASN A 43 0.03 7.14 19.82
C ASN A 43 -1.35 7.66 19.40
N GLY A 44 -2.03 6.95 18.50
CA GLY A 44 -3.41 7.19 18.11
C GLY A 44 -4.24 5.92 18.30
N MET A 45 -5.42 6.03 18.91
CA MET A 45 -6.33 4.90 19.05
C MET A 45 -7.32 4.86 17.88
N GLU A 46 -8.13 5.90 17.72
CA GLU A 46 -9.10 6.03 16.63
C GLU A 46 -8.84 7.34 15.90
N LEU A 47 -8.30 7.28 14.69
CA LEU A 47 -8.04 8.47 13.86
C LEU A 47 -8.79 8.36 12.55
N CYS A 48 -9.58 9.39 12.23
CA CYS A 48 -10.25 9.50 10.95
C CYS A 48 -9.90 10.83 10.28
N TRP A 49 -9.58 10.75 9.00
CA TRP A 49 -9.11 11.90 8.25
C TRP A 49 -9.69 11.88 6.85
N THR A 50 -10.30 13.01 6.50
CA THR A 50 -10.79 13.25 5.15
C THR A 50 -10.18 14.53 4.62
N LEU A 51 -9.49 14.43 3.48
CA LEU A 51 -8.93 15.58 2.78
C LEU A 51 -9.37 15.54 1.32
N LYS A 52 -9.88 16.67 0.81
CA LYS A 52 -10.25 16.72 -0.61
C LYS A 52 -9.05 16.96 -1.52
N ASN A 53 -8.21 17.95 -1.23
CA ASN A 53 -7.00 18.21 -2.01
C ASN A 53 -5.80 18.45 -1.08
N GLY A 54 -4.71 17.73 -1.29
CA GLY A 54 -3.42 17.94 -0.64
C GLY A 54 -2.33 18.13 -1.70
N MET A 55 -1.44 19.11 -1.52
CA MET A 55 -0.23 19.22 -2.34
C MET A 55 0.90 18.43 -1.70
N GLU A 56 1.39 18.85 -0.54
CA GLU A 56 2.49 18.20 0.19
C GLU A 56 2.00 17.74 1.56
N LEU A 57 1.85 16.43 1.76
CA LEU A 57 1.41 15.86 3.03
C LEU A 57 2.48 14.92 3.60
N CYS A 58 2.94 15.21 4.82
CA CYS A 58 3.86 14.36 5.54
C CYS A 58 3.25 13.87 6.86
N TRP A 59 3.33 12.56 7.08
CA TRP A 59 2.72 11.91 8.22
C TRP A 59 3.67 10.94 8.88
N THR A 60 3.85 11.12 10.18
CA THR A 60 4.61 10.20 11.01
C THR A 60 3.77 9.77 12.20
N LEU A 61 3.46 8.48 12.25
CA LEU A 61 2.77 7.88 13.39
C LEU A 61 3.59 6.72 13.96
N LYS A 62 3.81 6.71 15.28
CA LYS A 62 4.52 5.60 15.91
C LYS A 62 3.60 4.41 16.18
N ASN A 63 2.44 4.61 16.77
CA ASN A 63 1.48 3.54 17.03
C ASN A 63 0.06 4.00 16.69
N GLY A 64 -0.63 3.26 15.82
CA GLY A 64 -2.05 3.45 15.48
C GLY A 64 -2.84 2.17 15.69
N MET A 65 -4.03 2.25 16.29
CA MET A 65 -4.92 1.10 16.44
C MET A 65 -5.90 1.03 15.28
N GLU A 66 -6.79 2.02 15.15
CA GLU A 66 -7.80 2.11 14.10
C GLU A 66 -7.62 3.43 13.33
N LEU A 67 -7.10 3.35 12.11
CA LEU A 67 -6.85 4.52 11.28
C LEU A 67 -7.62 4.45 9.97
N SER A 68 -8.39 5.49 9.69
CA SER A 68 -9.14 5.64 8.44
C SER A 68 -8.79 6.92 7.71
N TRP A 69 -8.52 6.77 6.43
CA TRP A 69 -7.94 7.80 5.60
C TRP A 69 -8.64 7.88 4.26
N THR A 70 -9.19 9.04 3.97
CA THR A 70 -9.80 9.32 2.67
C THR A 70 -9.19 10.58 2.08
N LEU A 71 -8.55 10.42 0.93
CA LEU A 71 -8.01 11.53 0.15
C LEU A 71 -8.54 11.49 -1.29
N LEU A 72 -9.06 12.61 -1.77
CA LEU A 72 -9.54 12.70 -3.15
C LEU A 72 -8.39 12.97 -4.13
N ASN A 73 -7.56 13.97 -3.87
CA ASN A 73 -6.40 14.28 -4.71
C ASN A 73 -5.18 14.60 -3.83
N GLY A 74 -4.07 13.90 -4.06
CA GLY A 74 -2.76 14.18 -3.47
C GLY A 74 -1.70 14.33 -4.55
N MET A 75 -0.81 15.33 -4.42
CA MET A 75 0.36 15.43 -5.29
C MET A 75 1.53 14.65 -4.69
N GLU A 76 2.05 15.09 -3.55
CA GLU A 76 3.20 14.50 -2.87
C GLU A 76 2.79 14.03 -1.46
N LEU A 77 2.73 12.71 -1.26
CA LEU A 77 2.31 12.13 0.00
C LEU A 77 3.43 11.25 0.58
N CYS A 78 3.89 11.59 1.77
CA CYS A 78 4.84 10.78 2.51
C CYS A 78 4.25 10.32 3.85
N TRP A 79 4.34 9.01 4.07
CA TRP A 79 3.69 8.38 5.19
C TRP A 79 4.58 7.34 5.84
N THR A 80 4.84 7.54 7.11
CA THR A 80 5.64 6.65 7.94
C THR A 80 4.82 6.21 9.13
N LEU A 81 4.59 4.90 9.23
CA LEU A 81 3.95 4.29 10.37
C LEU A 81 4.83 3.18 10.95
N LYS A 82 5.05 3.18 12.26
CA LYS A 82 5.83 2.10 12.88
C LYS A 82 4.95 0.89 13.20
N ASN A 83 3.82 1.05 13.87
CA ASN A 83 2.91 -0.04 14.17
C ASN A 83 1.46 0.38 13.88
N GLY A 84 0.76 -0.38 13.03
CA GLY A 84 -0.66 -0.23 12.76
C GLY A 84 -1.40 -1.54 12.99
N MET A 85 -2.57 -1.50 13.64
CA MET A 85 -3.41 -2.68 13.80
C MET A 85 -4.43 -2.78 12.67
N GLU A 86 -5.31 -1.79 12.52
CA GLU A 86 -6.36 -1.74 11.51
C GLU A 86 -6.23 -0.43 10.72
N LEU A 87 -5.78 -0.54 9.46
CA LEU A 87 -5.55 0.61 8.59
C LEU A 87 -6.43 0.52 7.35
N CYS A 88 -7.29 1.51 7.17
CA CYS A 88 -8.09 1.67 5.96
C CYS A 88 -7.70 2.95 5.24
N TRP A 89 -7.38 2.80 3.96
CA TRP A 89 -6.91 3.91 3.15
C TRP A 89 -7.56 3.92 1.79
N THR A 90 -8.14 5.06 1.46
CA THR A 90 -8.79 5.30 0.17
C THR A 90 -8.22 6.56 -0.43
N LEU A 91 -7.62 6.42 -1.62
CA LEU A 91 -7.13 7.54 -2.41
C LEU A 91 -7.71 7.47 -3.83
N LYS A 92 -8.26 8.58 -4.31
CA LYS A 92 -8.79 8.62 -5.67
C LYS A 92 -7.69 8.94 -6.69
N ASN A 93 -6.89 9.99 -6.49
CA ASN A 93 -5.78 10.32 -7.38
C ASN A 93 -4.53 10.68 -6.56
N GLY A 94 -3.42 10.00 -6.82
CA GLY A 94 -2.09 10.31 -6.28
C GLY A 94 -1.07 10.47 -7.40
N MET A 95 -0.19 11.46 -7.31
CA MET A 95 0.96 11.58 -8.22
C MET A 95 2.16 10.84 -7.65
N GLU A 96 2.73 11.31 -6.55
CA GLU A 96 3.90 10.75 -5.90
C GLU A 96 3.54 10.28 -4.48
N LEU A 97 3.51 8.97 -4.28
CA LEU A 97 3.16 8.38 -2.98
C LEU A 97 4.33 7.54 -2.46
N CYS A 98 4.81 7.91 -1.27
CA CYS A 98 5.75 7.10 -0.52
C CYS A 98 5.11 6.65 0.79
N TRP A 99 5.09 5.34 1.00
CA TRP A 99 4.59 4.77 2.23
C TRP A 99 5.55 3.75 2.82
N THR A 100 5.83 3.93 4.09
CA THR A 100 6.68 3.05 4.88
C THR A 100 5.94 2.58 6.11
N LEU A 101 5.77 1.28 6.24
CA LEU A 101 5.25 0.63 7.44
C LEU A 101 6.21 -0.42 7.97
N LYS A 102 6.44 -0.39 9.29
CA LYS A 102 7.22 -1.45 9.93
C LYS A 102 6.36 -2.67 10.27
N ASN A 103 5.26 -2.52 10.99
CA ASN A 103 4.38 -3.65 11.33
C ASN A 103 2.91 -3.28 11.10
N GLY A 104 2.22 -4.09 10.29
CA GLY A 104 0.77 -4.00 10.06
C GLY A 104 0.08 -5.33 10.34
N LYS A 105 -1.09 -5.29 10.97
CA LYS A 105 -1.92 -6.49 11.13
C LYS A 105 -2.92 -6.60 10.00
N GLU A 106 -3.87 -5.67 9.91
CA GLU A 106 -4.96 -5.65 8.94
C GLU A 106 -4.90 -4.34 8.14
N LEU A 107 -4.47 -4.43 6.88
CA LEU A 107 -4.29 -3.27 6.01
C LEU A 107 -5.18 -3.40 4.78
N CYS A 108 -6.04 -2.41 4.58
CA CYS A 108 -6.84 -2.28 3.38
C CYS A 108 -6.51 -0.97 2.66
N TRP A 109 -6.14 -1.09 1.39
CA TRP A 109 -5.77 0.04 0.57
C TRP A 109 -6.47 -0.01 -0.77
N THR A 110 -7.13 1.10 -1.09
CA THR A 110 -7.82 1.29 -2.35
C THR A 110 -7.31 2.57 -3.01
N LEU A 111 -6.75 2.42 -4.20
CA LEU A 111 -6.31 3.54 -5.03
C LEU A 111 -6.92 3.46 -6.42
N LYS A 112 -7.51 4.55 -6.89
CA LYS A 112 -8.09 4.60 -8.24
C LYS A 112 -7.02 4.93 -9.29
N ASN A 113 -6.23 5.98 -9.11
CA ASN A 113 -5.17 6.36 -10.04
C ASN A 113 -3.91 6.74 -9.27
N GLY A 114 -2.78 6.11 -9.59
CA GLY A 114 -1.45 6.45 -9.08
C GLY A 114 -0.46 6.61 -10.24
N MET A 115 0.44 7.58 -10.15
CA MET A 115 1.52 7.74 -11.13
C MET A 115 2.79 7.04 -10.63
N GLU A 116 3.39 7.53 -9.56
CA GLU A 116 4.62 7.00 -8.95
C GLU A 116 4.34 6.54 -7.52
N LEU A 117 4.33 5.22 -7.31
CA LEU A 117 3.99 4.63 -6.02
C LEU A 117 5.14 3.80 -5.46
N CYS A 118 5.63 4.18 -4.29
CA CYS A 118 6.63 3.42 -3.55
C CYS A 118 6.07 2.94 -2.21
N TRP A 119 6.08 1.63 -2.01
CA TRP A 119 5.57 0.98 -0.82
C TRP A 119 6.63 0.08 -0.21
N THR A 120 6.96 0.35 1.05
CA THR A 120 7.86 -0.48 1.84
C THR A 120 7.15 -0.98 3.09
N LEU A 121 7.05 -2.30 3.23
CA LEU A 121 6.49 -2.95 4.40
C LEU A 121 7.45 -4.01 4.95
N ASN A 122 7.74 -3.94 6.26
CA ASN A 122 8.57 -4.96 6.89
C ASN A 122 7.78 -6.21 7.28
N ASN A 123 6.68 -6.07 8.02
CA ASN A 123 5.84 -7.21 8.41
C ASN A 123 4.36 -6.87 8.23
N GLY A 124 3.64 -7.68 7.45
CA GLY A 124 2.19 -7.62 7.29
C GLY A 124 1.56 -8.98 7.56
N MET A 125 0.41 -9.02 8.24
CA MET A 125 -0.36 -10.25 8.42
C MET A 125 -1.42 -10.38 7.33
N GLU A 126 -2.41 -9.50 7.30
CA GLU A 126 -3.54 -9.51 6.36
C GLU A 126 -3.54 -8.23 5.55
N LEU A 127 -3.14 -8.32 4.27
CA LEU A 127 -3.04 -7.17 3.39
C LEU A 127 -3.94 -7.30 2.18
N CYS A 128 -4.80 -6.31 1.98
CA CYS A 128 -5.61 -6.17 0.79
C CYS A 128 -5.28 -4.86 0.08
N TRP A 129 -4.91 -4.99 -1.19
CA TRP A 129 -4.56 -3.86 -2.04
C TRP A 129 -5.36 -3.93 -3.33
N THR A 130 -6.06 -2.84 -3.63
CA THR A 130 -6.76 -2.67 -4.90
C THR A 130 -6.30 -1.39 -5.57
N LEU A 131 -5.71 -1.53 -6.75
CA LEU A 131 -5.33 -0.41 -7.59
C LEU A 131 -6.01 -0.51 -8.96
N LYS A 132 -6.68 0.56 -9.41
CA LYS A 132 -7.32 0.53 -10.73
C LYS A 132 -6.32 0.86 -11.83
N ASN A 133 -5.59 1.98 -11.72
CA ASN A 133 -4.60 2.41 -12.72
C ASN A 133 -3.31 2.83 -12.01
N GLY A 134 -2.17 2.22 -12.37
CA GLY A 134 -0.84 2.62 -11.94
C GLY A 134 0.08 2.85 -13.15
N MET A 135 1.03 3.77 -13.05
CA MET A 135 2.06 3.95 -14.08
C MET A 135 3.35 3.26 -13.64
N GLU A 136 3.96 3.73 -12.55
CA GLU A 136 5.20 3.20 -11.98
C GLU A 136 4.96 2.75 -10.55
N LEU A 137 5.13 1.45 -10.31
CA LEU A 137 4.80 0.82 -9.04
C LEU A 137 6.00 0.07 -8.50
N CYS A 138 6.51 0.49 -7.34
CA CYS A 138 7.56 -0.21 -6.62
C CYS A 138 7.04 -0.68 -5.26
N TRP A 139 7.19 -1.98 -5.03
CA TRP A 139 6.71 -2.66 -3.84
C TRP A 139 7.80 -3.52 -3.23
N THR A 140 8.08 -3.29 -1.96
CA THR A 140 9.02 -4.10 -1.19
C THR A 140 8.33 -4.62 0.07
N LEU A 141 8.24 -5.94 0.19
CA LEU A 141 7.73 -6.62 1.38
C LEU A 141 8.76 -7.59 1.95
N LYS A 142 9.08 -7.46 3.23
CA LYS A 142 10.01 -8.41 3.87
C LYS A 142 9.29 -9.68 4.33
N ASN A 143 8.20 -9.58 5.09
CA ASN A 143 7.40 -10.73 5.52
C ASN A 143 5.91 -10.43 5.36
N GLY A 144 5.19 -11.27 4.63
CA GLY A 144 3.73 -11.27 4.50
C GLY A 144 3.15 -12.62 4.86
N MET A 145 1.99 -12.66 5.50
CA MET A 145 1.28 -13.93 5.75
C MET A 145 0.20 -14.13 4.70
N GLU A 146 -0.82 -13.28 4.67
CA GLU A 146 -1.95 -13.32 3.74
C GLU A 146 -1.99 -12.03 2.91
N LEU A 147 -1.70 -12.14 1.61
CA LEU A 147 -1.66 -11.00 0.71
C LEU A 147 -2.64 -11.19 -0.44
N CYS A 148 -3.53 -10.23 -0.61
CA CYS A 148 -4.35 -10.10 -1.80
C CYS A 148 -4.02 -8.79 -2.50
N TRP A 149 -3.64 -8.89 -3.78
CA TRP A 149 -3.35 -7.72 -4.59
C TRP A 149 -4.10 -7.78 -5.92
N THR A 150 -4.87 -6.74 -6.20
CA THR A 150 -5.59 -6.59 -7.46
C THR A 150 -5.14 -5.32 -8.16
N LEU A 151 -4.69 -5.45 -9.41
CA LEU A 151 -4.40 -4.31 -10.27
C LEU A 151 -5.10 -4.45 -11.63
N LYS A 152 -5.79 -3.40 -12.09
CA LYS A 152 -6.56 -3.47 -13.35
C LYS A 152 -5.81 -2.96 -14.59
N TYR A 153 -4.94 -1.96 -14.45
CA TYR A 153 -4.10 -1.40 -15.52
C TYR A 153 -2.80 -0.87 -14.92
N GLY A 154 -1.67 -1.17 -15.55
CA GLY A 154 -0.34 -0.97 -15.00
C GLY A 154 0.66 -0.90 -16.15
N MET A 155 1.53 0.11 -16.17
CA MET A 155 2.62 0.16 -17.14
C MET A 155 3.80 -0.64 -16.62
N GLU A 156 4.40 -0.19 -15.53
CA GLU A 156 5.59 -0.77 -14.91
C GLU A 156 5.30 -1.18 -13.47
N LEU A 157 5.61 -2.44 -13.14
CA LEU A 157 5.49 -2.96 -11.79
C LEU A 157 6.75 -3.72 -11.39
N CYS A 158 7.39 -3.26 -10.33
CA CYS A 158 8.46 -3.98 -9.64
C CYS A 158 7.98 -4.40 -8.25
N TRP A 159 8.04 -5.70 -7.99
CA TRP A 159 7.64 -6.26 -6.71
C TRP A 159 8.70 -7.23 -6.17
N THR A 160 9.19 -6.92 -4.97
CA THR A 160 10.21 -7.69 -4.26
C THR A 160 9.63 -8.23 -2.97
N LEU A 161 9.81 -9.53 -2.74
CA LEU A 161 9.40 -10.18 -1.50
C LEU A 161 10.47 -11.09 -0.96
N LYS A 162 10.72 -10.98 0.35
CA LYS A 162 11.63 -11.92 1.01
C LYS A 162 10.93 -13.20 1.47
N ASN A 163 9.83 -13.11 2.21
CA ASN A 163 9.07 -14.28 2.68
C ASN A 163 7.56 -14.02 2.59
N GLY A 164 6.82 -14.94 1.98
CA GLY A 164 5.36 -14.93 1.99
C GLY A 164 4.77 -16.32 2.18
N MET A 165 3.62 -16.40 2.85
CA MET A 165 2.94 -17.67 3.10
C MET A 165 1.82 -17.90 2.08
N GLU A 166 0.78 -17.08 2.07
CA GLU A 166 -0.39 -17.18 1.20
C GLU A 166 -0.55 -15.89 0.40
N LEU A 167 -0.21 -15.94 -0.89
CA LEU A 167 -0.18 -14.74 -1.71
C LEU A 167 -1.03 -14.93 -2.97
N CYS A 168 -1.97 -14.02 -3.17
CA CYS A 168 -2.86 -14.02 -4.32
C CYS A 168 -2.74 -12.70 -5.09
N TRP A 169 -2.44 -12.81 -6.38
CA TRP A 169 -2.40 -11.69 -7.30
C TRP A 169 -3.38 -11.85 -8.43
N THR A 170 -4.16 -10.80 -8.67
CA THR A 170 -4.98 -10.68 -9.87
C THR A 170 -4.58 -9.43 -10.66
N LEU A 171 -3.98 -9.65 -11.81
CA LEU A 171 -3.49 -8.62 -12.71
C LEU A 171 -4.26 -8.66 -14.04
N LYS A 172 -4.52 -7.48 -14.58
CA LYS A 172 -5.07 -7.31 -15.92
C LYS A 172 -4.31 -6.21 -16.65
N ASN A 173 -3.98 -6.40 -17.92
CA ASN A 173 -3.34 -5.42 -18.81
C ASN A 173 -2.06 -4.81 -18.21
N ARG A 174 -0.92 -5.48 -18.44
CA ARG A 174 0.43 -5.02 -18.07
C ARG A 174 1.32 -4.85 -19.28
N MET A 175 2.18 -3.84 -19.23
CA MET A 175 3.26 -3.67 -20.21
C MET A 175 4.56 -4.27 -19.72
N GLU A 176 4.92 -4.07 -18.44
CA GLU A 176 6.14 -4.60 -17.85
C GLU A 176 5.89 -5.07 -16.41
N LEU A 177 6.43 -6.25 -16.07
CA LEU A 177 6.35 -6.79 -14.72
C LEU A 177 7.67 -7.44 -14.33
N CYS A 178 8.25 -6.99 -13.21
CA CYS A 178 9.32 -7.66 -12.51
C CYS A 178 8.82 -8.16 -11.15
N TRP A 179 8.78 -9.48 -10.97
CA TRP A 179 8.37 -10.09 -9.71
C TRP A 179 9.47 -11.01 -9.15
N THR A 180 9.96 -10.69 -7.94
CA THR A 180 11.15 -11.32 -7.34
C THR A 180 10.93 -11.83 -5.90
N PRO A 181 10.05 -12.81 -5.69
CA PRO A 181 9.92 -13.50 -4.41
C PRO A 181 11.16 -14.37 -4.09
N LYS A 182 11.60 -14.39 -2.84
CA LYS A 182 12.69 -15.28 -2.40
C LYS A 182 12.17 -16.60 -1.81
N ASN A 183 11.22 -16.53 -0.88
CA ASN A 183 10.58 -17.68 -0.27
C ASN A 183 9.06 -17.49 -0.31
N GLY A 184 8.34 -18.42 -0.92
CA GLY A 184 6.88 -18.44 -0.98
C GLY A 184 6.35 -19.84 -0.68
N MET A 185 5.33 -19.96 0.18
CA MET A 185 4.70 -21.26 0.45
C MET A 185 3.59 -21.54 -0.56
N GLU A 186 2.56 -20.69 -0.62
CA GLU A 186 1.40 -20.80 -1.50
C GLU A 186 1.27 -19.51 -2.32
N LEU A 187 1.64 -19.58 -3.60
CA LEU A 187 1.60 -18.44 -4.51
C LEU A 187 0.58 -18.69 -5.61
N CYS A 188 -0.50 -17.91 -5.59
CA CYS A 188 -1.52 -17.89 -6.62
C CYS A 188 -1.42 -16.60 -7.45
N TRP A 189 -1.39 -16.75 -8.76
CA TRP A 189 -1.26 -15.60 -9.66
C TRP A 189 -2.14 -15.74 -10.90
N THR A 190 -2.89 -14.69 -11.21
CA THR A 190 -3.67 -14.61 -12.43
C THR A 190 -3.30 -13.35 -13.18
N LEU A 191 -2.88 -13.49 -14.45
CA LEU A 191 -2.71 -12.37 -15.35
C LEU A 191 -3.51 -12.53 -16.63
N LYS A 192 -4.21 -11.46 -16.99
CA LYS A 192 -4.86 -11.32 -18.30
C LYS A 192 -4.23 -10.17 -19.06
N ASN A 193 -3.59 -10.48 -20.19
CA ASN A 193 -2.83 -9.58 -21.05
C ASN A 193 -1.60 -8.98 -20.34
N GLY A 194 -0.43 -9.57 -20.61
CA GLY A 194 0.86 -9.03 -20.22
C GLY A 194 1.81 -8.95 -21.40
N MET A 195 2.62 -7.89 -21.42
CA MET A 195 3.85 -7.81 -22.21
C MET A 195 5.02 -7.84 -21.21
N GLU A 196 6.18 -8.32 -21.63
CA GLU A 196 7.46 -8.28 -20.91
C GLU A 196 7.36 -8.64 -19.41
N LEU A 197 7.22 -9.94 -19.15
CA LEU A 197 7.11 -10.47 -17.79
C LEU A 197 8.39 -11.17 -17.37
N CYS A 198 9.02 -10.64 -16.33
CA CYS A 198 10.18 -11.21 -15.67
C CYS A 198 9.82 -11.72 -14.28
N TRP A 199 10.01 -13.03 -14.09
CA TRP A 199 9.83 -13.68 -12.81
C TRP A 199 11.08 -14.38 -12.32
N THR A 200 11.38 -14.21 -11.03
CA THR A 200 12.45 -14.95 -10.36
C THR A 200 12.01 -15.39 -8.97
N LEU A 201 11.89 -16.70 -8.76
CA LEU A 201 11.62 -17.31 -7.47
C LEU A 201 12.76 -18.23 -7.02
N LYS A 202 13.19 -18.08 -5.76
CA LYS A 202 14.30 -18.88 -5.21
C LYS A 202 13.91 -20.12 -4.43
N ASN A 203 12.75 -20.13 -3.77
CA ASN A 203 12.21 -21.28 -3.05
C ASN A 203 10.67 -21.17 -3.04
N GLY A 204 9.98 -22.05 -3.75
CA GLY A 204 8.52 -22.14 -3.80
C GLY A 204 8.04 -23.53 -3.39
N MET A 205 6.97 -23.63 -2.61
CA MET A 205 6.36 -24.93 -2.29
C MET A 205 5.20 -25.24 -3.23
N GLU A 206 4.15 -24.43 -3.22
CA GLU A 206 2.93 -24.56 -4.03
C GLU A 206 2.74 -23.31 -4.89
N LEU A 207 2.81 -23.50 -6.20
CA LEU A 207 2.75 -22.40 -7.17
C LEU A 207 1.65 -22.66 -8.18
N CYS A 208 0.70 -21.74 -8.23
CA CYS A 208 -0.41 -21.76 -9.17
C CYS A 208 -0.47 -20.45 -9.95
N TRP A 209 -0.46 -20.56 -11.27
CA TRP A 209 -0.58 -19.42 -12.18
C TRP A 209 -1.62 -19.64 -13.25
N THR A 210 -2.17 -18.55 -13.76
CA THR A 210 -2.98 -18.55 -14.97
C THR A 210 -2.60 -17.34 -15.79
N LEU A 211 -2.19 -17.55 -17.03
CA LEU A 211 -1.84 -16.49 -17.97
C LEU A 211 -2.74 -16.56 -19.20
N LYS A 212 -3.50 -15.49 -19.44
CA LYS A 212 -4.29 -15.32 -20.66
C LYS A 212 -3.71 -14.20 -21.51
N ASN A 213 -3.03 -14.57 -22.59
CA ASN A 213 -2.26 -13.69 -23.49
C ASN A 213 -1.04 -13.07 -22.81
N GLY A 214 0.14 -13.59 -23.12
CA GLY A 214 1.42 -13.05 -22.71
C GLY A 214 2.35 -12.94 -23.90
N MET A 215 3.14 -11.88 -23.96
CA MET A 215 4.27 -11.73 -24.88
C MET A 215 5.53 -11.53 -24.05
N GLU A 216 6.63 -12.17 -24.46
CA GLU A 216 7.95 -12.04 -23.85
C GLU A 216 7.98 -12.41 -22.36
N LEU A 217 8.21 -13.71 -22.11
CA LEU A 217 8.18 -14.30 -20.77
C LEU A 217 9.58 -14.78 -20.39
N CYS A 218 10.09 -14.30 -19.26
CA CYS A 218 11.32 -14.78 -18.64
C CYS A 218 11.01 -15.29 -17.23
N TRP A 219 11.32 -16.56 -16.97
CA TRP A 219 11.02 -17.20 -15.69
C TRP A 219 12.25 -17.94 -15.19
N THR A 220 12.63 -17.67 -13.94
CA THR A 220 13.67 -18.42 -13.23
C THR A 220 13.10 -18.97 -11.94
N LEU A 221 13.10 -20.29 -11.80
CA LEU A 221 12.75 -20.99 -10.58
C LEU A 221 13.95 -21.77 -10.07
N LYS A 222 14.41 -21.44 -8.86
CA LYS A 222 15.31 -22.28 -8.09
C LYS A 222 14.44 -22.97 -7.03
N ASN A 223 14.52 -24.30 -6.92
CA ASN A 223 13.79 -25.09 -5.92
C ASN A 223 12.26 -24.87 -5.86
N GLY A 224 11.50 -25.66 -6.64
CA GLY A 224 10.05 -25.77 -6.54
C GLY A 224 9.63 -27.20 -6.18
N MET A 225 8.57 -27.36 -5.37
CA MET A 225 8.03 -28.69 -5.03
C MET A 225 6.79 -29.03 -5.86
N GLU A 226 5.81 -28.12 -5.96
CA GLU A 226 4.55 -28.34 -6.68
C GLU A 226 4.21 -27.16 -7.58
N LEU A 227 3.88 -27.47 -8.84
CA LEU A 227 3.54 -26.51 -9.88
C LEU A 227 2.18 -26.87 -10.50
N CYS A 228 1.25 -25.93 -10.49
CA CYS A 228 -0.05 -26.03 -11.15
C CYS A 228 -0.18 -24.92 -12.20
N TRP A 229 -0.70 -25.26 -13.38
CA TRP A 229 -0.80 -24.39 -14.57
C TRP A 229 -2.23 -24.29 -15.07
#